data_AF-A0AAP0DGA7-F1
#
_entry.id   AF-A0AAP0DGA7-F1
#
_cell.length_a   1.000
_cell.length_b   1.000
_cell.length_c   1.000
_cell.angle_alpha   90.00
_cell.angle_beta   90.00
_cell.angle_gamma   90.00
#
_symmetry.space_group_name_H-M   'P 1'
#
loop_
_entity.id
_entity.type
_entity.pdbx_description
1 polymer ?
#
loop_
_entity_poly.entity_id
_entity_poly.type
_entity_poly.pdbx_seq_one_letter_code
_entity_poly.pdbx_strand_id
1 'polypeptide(L)'
;MADTIITSEASSNSSQLNPPSRTVCRVCQKQFSQYTCPRCNIRYCSLPCYKSHSLRCTESFMRDNVMGEMQQLEPGDDTKQKMLDILKRFHSEEAAESMDDDDDDDDDGSADSALSEKTIQKIMSGLEISFDDLSTEEKKRFQRAVASGELSKLIEPWEPWWLKPSARTISLSREGTQLVQPITKHEPDLSDHTHEVPPGPETALPPVKKLSASEPSPLLAIHLVDILYSYCFTLRLYNGDWESDPVDSAMVVLNISLVLGQSGQPETVSEVLSYCLEQTRSPAFRHIGGSEFGLGILDDVANLLSLGGDGLICALCDLHRMLKAGLGEIKTEKARNVTRTEMKGKLKSAERKVYFLMCWVHEQPQETWSSLAGLVLAEKNATMGYIGNMKGSWKPQKKEDKKGKVIIEEVL
;
A
#
# COMPACT_ATOMS: atom_id res chain seq x y z
N MET A 1 -29.01 40.88 -19.72
CA MET A 1 -30.43 40.50 -19.61
C MET A 1 -30.83 39.86 -20.93
N ALA A 2 -31.50 38.70 -20.88
CA ALA A 2 -32.44 38.16 -21.90
C ALA A 2 -31.96 37.95 -23.37
N ASP A 3 -32.50 37.01 -24.16
CA ASP A 3 -33.01 35.66 -23.84
C ASP A 3 -33.21 34.88 -25.17
N THR A 4 -33.01 33.56 -25.11
CA THR A 4 -33.83 32.49 -25.72
C THR A 4 -34.53 32.66 -27.10
N ILE A 5 -34.00 31.92 -28.10
CA ILE A 5 -34.63 30.90 -28.99
C ILE A 5 -36.15 31.00 -29.36
N ILE A 6 -36.48 30.86 -30.68
CA ILE A 6 -37.66 30.16 -31.32
C ILE A 6 -37.52 30.33 -32.87
N THR A 7 -37.15 29.34 -33.71
CA THR A 7 -37.86 28.17 -34.31
C THR A 7 -38.87 28.43 -35.47
N SER A 8 -38.86 27.50 -36.47
CA SER A 8 -39.94 27.16 -37.45
C SER A 8 -40.13 28.11 -38.68
N GLU A 9 -40.63 27.75 -39.88
CA GLU A 9 -41.32 26.57 -40.51
C GLU A 9 -40.84 26.39 -41.99
N ALA A 10 -40.66 25.18 -42.57
CA ALA A 10 -41.61 24.24 -43.23
C ALA A 10 -42.32 24.69 -44.55
N SER A 11 -42.31 23.83 -45.58
CA SER A 11 -43.27 23.79 -46.70
C SER A 11 -43.20 22.46 -47.50
N SER A 12 -44.32 22.04 -48.11
CA SER A 12 -44.65 20.62 -48.37
C SER A 12 -45.06 20.26 -49.82
N ASN A 13 -45.23 18.93 -50.05
CA ASN A 13 -45.80 18.19 -51.21
C ASN A 13 -44.85 17.87 -52.38
N SER A 14 -44.93 16.73 -53.11
CA SER A 14 -45.60 15.41 -52.94
C SER A 14 -44.96 14.40 -53.95
N SER A 15 -45.33 13.12 -54.19
CA SER A 15 -46.47 12.26 -53.79
C SER A 15 -46.20 10.74 -53.98
N GLN A 16 -47.18 9.90 -53.61
CA GLN A 16 -47.52 8.52 -54.05
C GLN A 16 -46.51 7.33 -54.06
N LEU A 17 -46.86 6.34 -53.22
CA LEU A 17 -46.87 4.88 -53.50
C LEU A 17 -45.55 4.08 -53.58
N ASN A 18 -44.79 4.12 -52.49
CA ASN A 18 -44.36 2.89 -51.81
C ASN A 18 -44.25 3.20 -50.31
N PRO A 19 -44.70 2.34 -49.38
CA PRO A 19 -44.33 2.52 -47.99
C PRO A 19 -42.80 2.36 -47.92
N PRO A 20 -42.03 3.38 -47.49
CA PRO A 20 -40.59 3.18 -47.31
C PRO A 20 -40.46 2.04 -46.30
N SER A 21 -39.83 0.93 -46.70
CA SER A 21 -39.81 -0.32 -45.93
C SER A 21 -39.19 -0.04 -44.57
N ARG A 22 -40.05 0.26 -43.57
CA ARG A 22 -39.64 0.88 -42.31
C ARG A 22 -38.79 -0.14 -41.57
N THR A 23 -37.48 -0.03 -41.75
CA THR A 23 -36.56 -1.05 -41.30
C THR A 23 -36.50 -0.95 -39.79
N VAL A 24 -36.71 -2.07 -39.09
CA VAL A 24 -36.63 -2.09 -37.63
C VAL A 24 -35.18 -1.86 -37.20
N CYS A 25 -34.96 -1.11 -36.13
CA CYS A 25 -33.67 -0.93 -35.50
C CYS A 25 -33.02 -2.30 -35.20
N ARG A 26 -31.87 -2.59 -35.79
CA ARG A 26 -31.19 -3.89 -35.62
C ARG A 26 -30.56 -4.08 -34.24
N VAL A 27 -30.51 -3.02 -33.43
CA VAL A 27 -29.93 -3.03 -32.08
C VAL A 27 -30.98 -3.36 -31.01
N CYS A 28 -32.11 -2.63 -30.99
CA CYS A 28 -33.13 -2.81 -29.95
C CYS A 28 -34.39 -3.55 -30.41
N GLN A 29 -34.62 -3.67 -31.72
CA GLN A 29 -35.80 -4.28 -32.36
C GLN A 29 -37.18 -3.71 -31.97
N LYS A 30 -37.24 -2.69 -31.11
CA LYS A 30 -38.48 -2.10 -30.55
C LYS A 30 -39.10 -0.99 -31.39
N GLN A 31 -38.33 -0.36 -32.28
CA GLN A 31 -38.79 0.77 -33.10
C GLN A 31 -38.02 0.85 -34.43
N PHE A 32 -38.53 1.64 -35.37
CA PHE A 32 -37.92 1.83 -36.69
C PHE A 32 -36.58 2.58 -36.60
N SER A 33 -35.64 2.22 -37.48
CA SER A 33 -34.34 2.89 -37.57
C SER A 33 -34.50 4.27 -38.21
N GLN A 34 -33.86 5.28 -37.60
CA GLN A 34 -33.78 6.65 -38.12
C GLN A 34 -32.39 6.96 -38.70
N TYR A 35 -31.37 6.20 -38.29
CA TYR A 35 -29.96 6.45 -38.59
C TYR A 35 -29.24 5.15 -39.00
N THR A 36 -28.07 5.29 -39.63
CA THR A 36 -27.23 4.17 -40.05
C THR A 36 -25.78 4.46 -39.70
N CYS A 37 -25.08 3.52 -39.06
CA CYS A 37 -23.68 3.70 -38.67
C CYS A 37 -22.77 3.67 -39.92
N PRO A 38 -21.94 4.71 -40.16
CA PRO A 38 -21.14 4.79 -41.38
C PRO A 38 -20.02 3.73 -41.47
N ARG A 39 -19.56 3.17 -40.34
CA ARG A 39 -18.46 2.18 -40.31
C ARG A 39 -18.91 0.74 -40.55
N CYS A 40 -20.10 0.36 -40.09
CA CYS A 40 -20.60 -1.02 -40.16
C CYS A 40 -21.97 -1.17 -40.85
N ASN A 41 -22.56 -0.07 -41.34
CA ASN A 41 -23.85 -0.02 -42.03
C ASN A 41 -25.05 -0.55 -41.21
N ILE A 42 -24.91 -0.68 -39.88
CA ILE A 42 -25.98 -1.11 -38.98
C ILE A 42 -26.97 0.03 -38.77
N ARG A 43 -28.26 -0.26 -38.96
CA ARG A 43 -29.37 0.71 -38.81
C ARG A 43 -29.88 0.75 -37.36
N TYR A 44 -29.94 1.94 -36.80
CA TYR A 44 -30.35 2.19 -35.40
C TYR A 44 -31.38 3.33 -35.30
N CYS A 45 -32.11 3.36 -34.18
CA CYS A 45 -33.20 4.33 -33.96
C CYS A 45 -32.78 5.59 -33.20
N SER A 46 -31.78 5.51 -32.33
CA SER A 46 -31.42 6.58 -31.39
C SER A 46 -30.00 6.42 -30.86
N LEU A 47 -29.44 7.48 -30.28
CA LEU A 47 -28.07 7.54 -29.78
C LEU A 47 -27.71 6.46 -28.73
N PRO A 48 -28.61 6.00 -27.82
CA PRO A 48 -28.35 4.84 -26.99
C PRO A 48 -28.10 3.55 -27.78
N CYS A 49 -28.83 3.33 -28.87
CA CYS A 49 -28.59 2.19 -29.77
C CYS A 49 -27.30 2.37 -30.59
N TYR A 50 -26.88 3.60 -30.87
CA TYR A 50 -25.54 3.84 -31.41
C TYR A 50 -24.46 3.48 -30.39
N LYS A 51 -24.61 3.84 -29.10
CA LYS A 51 -23.62 3.47 -28.07
C LYS A 51 -23.51 1.96 -27.81
N SER A 52 -24.55 1.17 -28.05
CA SER A 52 -24.55 -0.27 -27.76
C SER A 52 -24.36 -1.22 -28.97
N HIS A 53 -24.35 -0.74 -30.22
CA HIS A 53 -24.32 -1.65 -31.39
C HIS A 53 -22.98 -2.37 -31.62
N SER A 54 -21.86 -1.72 -31.32
CA SER A 54 -20.51 -2.29 -31.49
C SER A 54 -19.47 -1.38 -30.82
N LEU A 55 -18.80 -1.90 -29.77
CA LEU A 55 -17.73 -1.19 -29.06
C LEU A 55 -16.65 -0.67 -30.03
N ARG A 56 -16.22 -1.50 -30.98
CA ARG A 56 -15.22 -1.14 -32.01
C ARG A 56 -15.63 0.04 -32.89
N CYS A 57 -16.93 0.19 -33.19
CA CYS A 57 -17.41 1.31 -34.01
C CYS A 57 -17.54 2.59 -33.19
N THR A 58 -17.98 2.48 -31.93
CA THR A 58 -18.19 3.63 -31.04
C THR A 58 -16.87 4.18 -30.51
N GLU A 59 -15.96 3.29 -30.09
CA GLU A 59 -14.62 3.63 -29.59
C GLU A 59 -13.76 4.25 -30.70
N SER A 60 -13.78 3.67 -31.92
CA SER A 60 -13.06 4.26 -33.05
C SER A 60 -13.63 5.62 -33.47
N PHE A 61 -14.95 5.83 -33.39
CA PHE A 61 -15.52 7.16 -33.65
C PHE A 61 -15.15 8.17 -32.56
N MET A 62 -15.19 7.79 -31.28
CA MET A 62 -14.77 8.67 -30.17
C MET A 62 -13.28 8.99 -30.24
N ARG A 63 -12.42 7.98 -30.48
CA ARG A 63 -10.98 8.16 -30.67
C ARG A 63 -10.70 9.12 -31.83
N ASP A 64 -11.31 8.91 -32.99
CA ASP A 64 -11.06 9.78 -34.15
C ASP A 64 -11.56 11.23 -33.91
N ASN A 65 -12.64 11.42 -33.14
CA ASN A 65 -13.12 12.75 -32.76
C ASN A 65 -12.21 13.45 -31.74
N VAL A 66 -11.75 12.72 -30.71
CA VAL A 66 -10.82 13.23 -29.69
C VAL A 66 -9.45 13.52 -30.30
N MET A 67 -8.94 12.65 -31.17
CA MET A 67 -7.70 12.88 -31.92
C MET A 67 -7.83 14.08 -32.86
N GLY A 68 -9.00 14.26 -33.49
CA GLY A 68 -9.30 15.41 -34.34
C GLY A 68 -9.34 16.74 -33.59
N GLU A 69 -9.93 16.77 -32.39
CA GLU A 69 -9.87 17.95 -31.51
C GLU A 69 -8.47 18.18 -30.95
N MET A 70 -7.75 17.13 -30.52
CA MET A 70 -6.37 17.23 -30.05
C MET A 70 -5.40 17.74 -31.13
N GLN A 71 -5.60 17.38 -32.40
CA GLN A 71 -4.81 17.94 -33.52
C GLN A 71 -5.14 19.40 -33.83
N GLN A 72 -6.32 19.90 -33.43
CA GLN A 72 -6.64 21.33 -33.45
C GLN A 72 -6.18 22.06 -32.17
N LEU A 73 -5.75 21.30 -31.16
CA LEU A 73 -5.32 21.76 -29.84
C LEU A 73 -3.84 21.44 -29.57
N GLU A 74 -2.99 21.23 -30.59
CA GLU A 74 -1.54 21.24 -30.38
C GLU A 74 -1.13 22.60 -29.80
N PRO A 75 -0.68 22.67 -28.53
CA PRO A 75 -0.36 23.93 -27.91
C PRO A 75 1.04 24.34 -28.39
N GLY A 76 1.09 25.13 -29.45
CA GLY A 76 2.33 25.83 -29.84
C GLY A 76 2.91 26.59 -28.66
N ASP A 77 4.22 26.84 -28.65
CA ASP A 77 4.90 27.46 -27.50
C ASP A 77 4.24 28.77 -27.04
N ASP A 78 3.69 29.54 -27.99
CA ASP A 78 2.95 30.78 -27.73
C ASP A 78 1.71 30.59 -26.81
N THR A 79 1.04 29.43 -26.88
CA THR A 79 -0.06 29.05 -25.97
C THR A 79 0.44 28.67 -24.57
N LYS A 80 1.61 28.03 -24.47
CA LYS A 80 2.26 27.77 -23.17
C LYS A 80 2.72 29.07 -22.53
N GLN A 81 3.30 29.97 -23.32
CA GLN A 81 3.69 31.30 -22.89
C GLN A 81 2.50 32.09 -22.34
N LYS A 82 1.34 32.05 -23.03
CA LYS A 82 0.10 32.69 -22.57
C LYS A 82 -0.47 32.05 -21.31
N MET A 83 -0.38 30.72 -21.17
CA MET A 83 -0.79 30.03 -19.94
C MET A 83 0.10 30.42 -18.74
N LEU A 84 1.42 30.54 -18.95
CA LEU A 84 2.36 31.05 -17.96
C LEU A 84 2.09 32.52 -17.59
N ASP A 85 1.74 33.36 -18.55
CA ASP A 85 1.36 34.76 -18.30
C ASP A 85 0.04 34.88 -17.53
N ILE A 86 -0.96 34.03 -17.82
CA ILE A 86 -2.23 33.99 -17.07
C ILE A 86 -1.99 33.56 -15.63
N LEU A 87 -1.18 32.51 -15.39
CA LEU A 87 -0.80 32.06 -14.05
C LEU A 87 -0.06 33.16 -13.27
N LYS A 88 0.93 33.82 -13.90
CA LYS A 88 1.62 34.96 -13.30
C LYS A 88 0.67 36.11 -12.95
N ARG A 89 -0.31 36.39 -13.81
CA ARG A 89 -1.30 37.45 -13.58
C ARG A 89 -2.20 37.14 -12.40
N PHE A 90 -2.71 35.91 -12.31
CA PHE A 90 -3.55 35.47 -11.20
C PHE A 90 -2.83 35.61 -9.86
N HIS A 91 -1.58 35.15 -9.77
CA HIS A 91 -0.74 35.35 -8.59
C HIS A 91 -0.37 36.82 -8.31
N SER A 92 -0.35 37.69 -9.33
CA SER A 92 -0.10 39.12 -9.15
C SER A 92 -1.35 39.89 -8.70
N GLU A 93 -2.54 39.41 -9.08
CA GLU A 93 -3.83 39.99 -8.70
C GLU A 93 -4.22 39.55 -7.28
N GLU A 94 -3.99 38.27 -6.90
CA GLU A 94 -4.14 37.80 -5.52
C GLU A 94 -3.18 38.51 -4.54
N ALA A 95 -1.96 38.86 -4.97
CA ALA A 95 -0.99 39.59 -4.15
C ALA A 95 -1.31 41.09 -3.97
N ALA A 96 -2.29 41.64 -4.70
CA ALA A 96 -2.69 43.03 -4.63
C ALA A 96 -3.93 43.27 -3.75
N GLU A 97 -4.71 42.23 -3.44
CA GLU A 97 -5.92 42.33 -2.61
C GLU A 97 -5.67 42.12 -1.10
N SER A 98 -4.41 41.95 -0.67
CA SER A 98 -4.02 41.72 0.74
C SER A 98 -3.18 42.85 1.36
N MET A 99 -3.29 44.09 0.85
CA MET A 99 -2.57 45.26 1.37
C MET A 99 -3.52 46.31 1.94
N ASP A 100 -4.05 46.06 3.15
CA ASP A 100 -4.59 47.09 4.05
C ASP A 100 -4.76 46.49 5.47
N ASP A 101 -3.65 46.43 6.22
CA ASP A 101 -3.61 46.55 7.69
C ASP A 101 -2.13 46.68 8.11
N ASP A 102 -1.70 47.91 8.42
CA ASP A 102 -0.42 48.21 9.07
C ASP A 102 -0.54 47.88 10.57
N ASP A 103 0.34 47.05 11.13
CA ASP A 103 0.96 47.24 12.46
C ASP A 103 2.10 46.21 12.69
N ASP A 104 3.09 46.58 13.52
CA ASP A 104 4.41 45.94 13.65
C ASP A 104 4.42 44.50 14.24
N ASP A 105 5.22 43.59 13.67
CA ASP A 105 6.40 42.95 14.32
C ASP A 105 7.03 41.79 13.49
N ASP A 106 8.38 41.73 13.51
CA ASP A 106 9.31 40.62 13.16
C ASP A 106 9.14 39.76 11.86
N ASP A 107 9.95 40.16 10.87
CA ASP A 107 10.70 39.39 9.85
C ASP A 107 10.75 37.83 9.94
N ASP A 108 9.83 37.14 9.27
CA ASP A 108 10.14 35.97 8.41
C ASP A 108 9.19 36.01 7.19
N GLY A 109 9.61 36.76 6.16
CA GLY A 109 8.79 37.08 5.00
C GLY A 109 8.23 35.84 4.29
N SER A 110 6.91 35.77 4.17
CA SER A 110 6.17 34.69 3.50
C SER A 110 6.48 34.58 2.00
N ALA A 111 7.60 33.94 1.68
CA ALA A 111 7.96 33.49 0.34
C ALA A 111 7.19 32.20 -0.01
N ASP A 112 5.86 32.26 0.07
CA ASP A 112 5.02 31.07 0.09
C ASP A 112 4.95 30.33 -1.26
N SER A 113 4.72 29.01 -1.17
CA SER A 113 4.26 28.13 -2.26
C SER A 113 5.09 27.94 -3.55
N ALA A 114 6.20 28.65 -3.80
CA ALA A 114 7.06 28.33 -4.95
C ALA A 114 7.92 27.06 -4.72
N LEU A 115 7.76 26.05 -5.59
CA LEU A 115 8.76 24.99 -5.79
C LEU A 115 10.01 25.57 -6.48
N SER A 116 11.17 24.97 -6.26
CA SER A 116 12.41 25.41 -6.92
C SER A 116 12.32 25.18 -8.43
N GLU A 117 12.87 26.10 -9.23
CA GLU A 117 12.83 25.98 -10.70
C GLU A 117 13.51 24.70 -11.21
N LYS A 118 14.50 24.18 -10.47
CA LYS A 118 15.15 22.88 -10.75
C LYS A 118 14.19 21.71 -10.51
N THR A 119 13.42 21.77 -9.41
CA THR A 119 12.38 20.78 -9.08
C THR A 119 11.32 20.78 -10.17
N ILE A 120 10.81 21.96 -10.56
CA ILE A 120 9.81 22.13 -11.62
C ILE A 120 10.32 21.57 -12.97
N GLN A 121 11.56 21.87 -13.37
CA GLN A 121 12.16 21.34 -14.61
C GLN A 121 12.30 19.81 -14.59
N LYS A 122 12.58 19.19 -13.43
CA LYS A 122 12.56 17.72 -13.28
C LYS A 122 11.15 17.13 -13.43
N ILE A 123 10.14 17.74 -12.79
CA ILE A 123 8.73 17.33 -12.96
C ILE A 123 8.35 17.38 -14.45
N MET A 124 8.65 18.50 -15.12
CA MET A 124 8.29 18.72 -16.53
C MET A 124 9.05 17.82 -17.51
N SER A 125 10.23 17.30 -17.14
CA SER A 125 10.97 16.33 -17.95
C SER A 125 10.52 14.88 -17.72
N GLY A 126 9.54 14.64 -16.84
CA GLY A 126 9.05 13.29 -16.51
C GLY A 126 10.07 12.46 -15.73
N LEU A 127 11.04 13.10 -15.08
CA LEU A 127 12.00 12.41 -14.21
C LEU A 127 11.41 12.21 -12.82
N GLU A 128 11.66 11.04 -12.24
CA GLU A 128 11.36 10.76 -10.84
C GLU A 128 12.16 11.69 -9.92
N ILE A 129 11.56 12.11 -8.82
CA ILE A 129 12.12 13.10 -7.89
C ILE A 129 12.30 12.42 -6.54
N SER A 130 13.55 12.29 -6.13
CA SER A 130 13.90 11.80 -4.81
C SER A 130 13.81 12.93 -3.77
N PHE A 131 13.73 12.57 -2.49
CA PHE A 131 13.85 13.55 -1.40
C PHE A 131 15.15 14.37 -1.50
N ASP A 132 16.23 13.79 -2.05
CA ASP A 132 17.53 14.47 -2.17
C ASP A 132 17.64 15.47 -3.33
N ASP A 133 16.67 15.48 -4.24
CA ASP A 133 16.58 16.47 -5.31
C ASP A 133 15.96 17.81 -4.84
N LEU A 134 15.32 17.81 -3.67
CA LEU A 134 14.65 18.96 -3.08
C LEU A 134 15.64 19.95 -2.44
N SER A 135 15.34 21.24 -2.53
CA SER A 135 16.06 22.32 -1.84
C SER A 135 15.98 22.17 -0.32
N THR A 136 16.85 22.88 0.41
CA THR A 136 16.82 22.90 1.88
C THR A 136 15.51 23.43 2.46
N GLU A 137 14.82 24.31 1.73
CA GLU A 137 13.55 24.92 2.08
C GLU A 137 12.40 23.95 1.76
N GLU A 138 12.43 23.32 0.59
CA GLU A 138 11.49 22.26 0.20
C GLU A 138 11.56 21.07 1.16
N LYS A 139 12.77 20.61 1.52
CA LYS A 139 12.99 19.54 2.53
C LYS A 139 12.39 19.91 3.89
N LYS A 140 12.59 21.15 4.37
CA LYS A 140 12.00 21.63 5.63
C LYS A 140 10.47 21.72 5.56
N ARG A 141 9.91 22.19 4.44
CA ARG A 141 8.45 22.25 4.20
C ARG A 141 7.84 20.86 4.20
N PHE A 142 8.44 19.92 3.46
CA PHE A 142 8.03 18.51 3.45
C PHE A 142 8.08 17.90 4.86
N GLN A 143 9.18 18.07 5.60
CA GLN A 143 9.29 17.59 6.98
C GLN A 143 8.24 18.20 7.91
N ARG A 144 7.89 19.48 7.73
CA ARG A 144 6.81 20.14 8.48
C ARG A 144 5.44 19.56 8.14
N ALA A 145 5.16 19.30 6.86
CA ALA A 145 3.91 18.68 6.39
C ALA A 145 3.76 17.20 6.82
N VAL A 146 4.89 16.46 6.91
CA VAL A 146 4.95 15.14 7.54
C VAL A 146 4.64 15.25 9.04
N ALA A 147 5.31 16.15 9.76
CA ALA A 147 5.16 16.30 11.20
C ALA A 147 3.78 16.84 11.65
N SER A 148 3.13 17.66 10.82
CA SER A 148 1.75 18.13 11.04
C SER A 148 0.69 17.09 10.66
N GLY A 149 1.07 16.01 9.99
CA GLY A 149 0.15 14.99 9.48
C GLY A 149 -0.68 15.43 8.27
N GLU A 150 -0.35 16.57 7.65
CA GLU A 150 -1.04 17.10 6.46
C GLU A 150 -1.03 16.08 5.31
N LEU A 151 0.13 15.47 5.07
CA LEU A 151 0.33 14.46 4.02
C LEU A 151 -0.40 13.12 4.32
N SER A 152 -0.89 12.89 5.55
CA SER A 152 -1.56 11.65 5.92
C SER A 152 -2.83 11.38 5.12
N LYS A 153 -3.43 12.39 4.50
CA LYS A 153 -4.61 12.26 3.63
C LYS A 153 -4.27 11.82 2.20
N LEU A 154 -3.00 11.90 1.82
CA LEU A 154 -2.50 11.54 0.49
C LEU A 154 -1.98 10.10 0.43
N ILE A 155 -1.80 9.46 1.59
CA ILE A 155 -1.34 8.07 1.73
C ILE A 155 -2.57 7.18 1.90
N GLU A 156 -2.81 6.28 0.95
CA GLU A 156 -3.84 5.26 1.10
C GLU A 156 -3.36 4.16 2.08
N PRO A 157 -4.10 3.87 3.17
CA PRO A 157 -3.72 2.80 4.09
C PRO A 157 -3.81 1.44 3.42
N TRP A 158 -2.73 0.67 3.49
CA TRP A 158 -2.68 -0.68 2.96
C TRP A 158 -3.58 -1.61 3.78
N GLU A 159 -4.53 -2.26 3.09
CA GLU A 159 -5.28 -3.37 3.66
C GLU A 159 -4.44 -4.66 3.58
N PRO A 160 -4.12 -5.29 4.72
CA PRO A 160 -3.32 -6.50 4.73
C PRO A 160 -3.95 -7.63 3.93
N TRP A 161 -3.12 -8.29 3.12
CA TRP A 161 -3.57 -9.36 2.23
C TRP A 161 -4.33 -10.47 2.95
N TRP A 162 -3.95 -10.80 4.20
CA TRP A 162 -4.60 -11.85 5.00
C TRP A 162 -6.03 -11.54 5.45
N LEU A 163 -6.46 -10.28 5.36
CA LEU A 163 -7.85 -9.90 5.61
C LEU A 163 -8.74 -10.02 4.36
N LYS A 164 -8.13 -10.02 3.16
CA LYS A 164 -8.85 -10.02 1.89
C LYS A 164 -9.57 -11.35 1.63
N PRO A 165 -10.72 -11.34 0.94
CA PRO A 165 -11.44 -12.58 0.60
C PRO A 165 -10.61 -13.58 -0.21
N SER A 166 -9.71 -13.10 -1.07
CA SER A 166 -8.79 -13.90 -1.87
C SER A 166 -7.83 -14.75 -1.02
N ALA A 167 -7.41 -14.27 0.15
CA ALA A 167 -6.56 -15.05 1.05
C ALA A 167 -7.23 -16.32 1.59
N ARG A 168 -8.57 -16.36 1.65
CA ARG A 168 -9.35 -17.56 2.03
C ARG A 168 -9.42 -18.63 0.93
N THR A 169 -8.93 -18.31 -0.26
CA THR A 169 -8.92 -19.21 -1.44
C THR A 169 -7.52 -19.69 -1.81
N ILE A 170 -6.49 -19.32 -1.04
CA ILE A 170 -5.12 -19.79 -1.22
C ILE A 170 -5.13 -21.32 -1.14
N SER A 171 -4.55 -21.95 -2.16
CA SER A 171 -4.30 -23.39 -2.20
C SER A 171 -2.99 -23.66 -2.93
N LEU A 172 -2.18 -24.54 -2.35
CA LEU A 172 -0.92 -25.00 -2.92
C LEU A 172 -1.06 -26.42 -3.48
N SER A 173 -0.10 -26.83 -4.30
CA SER A 173 0.01 -28.21 -4.75
C SER A 173 0.37 -29.15 -3.60
N ARG A 174 0.28 -30.47 -3.83
CA ARG A 174 0.72 -31.48 -2.86
C ARG A 174 2.22 -31.39 -2.56
N GLU A 175 2.95 -30.75 -3.45
CA GLU A 175 4.39 -30.49 -3.40
C GLU A 175 4.71 -29.09 -2.81
N GLY A 176 3.69 -28.32 -2.38
CA GLY A 176 3.84 -27.00 -1.78
C GLY A 176 4.08 -25.87 -2.78
N THR A 177 3.90 -26.10 -4.08
CA THR A 177 4.06 -25.08 -5.13
C THR A 177 2.77 -24.29 -5.39
N GLN A 178 2.92 -23.04 -5.83
CA GLN A 178 1.78 -22.20 -6.22
C GLN A 178 1.03 -22.77 -7.44
N LEU A 179 -0.28 -22.99 -7.30
CA LEU A 179 -1.14 -23.59 -8.34
C LEU A 179 -1.48 -22.63 -9.49
N VAL A 180 -1.60 -21.33 -9.21
CA VAL A 180 -1.92 -20.30 -10.20
C VAL A 180 -0.68 -19.45 -10.46
N GLN A 181 -0.05 -19.66 -11.62
CA GLN A 181 1.08 -18.85 -12.08
C GLN A 181 0.59 -17.77 -13.07
N PRO A 182 1.11 -16.53 -13.00
CA PRO A 182 0.87 -15.52 -14.02
C PRO A 182 1.35 -16.01 -15.40
N ILE A 183 0.49 -15.90 -16.43
CA ILE A 183 0.85 -16.31 -17.79
C ILE A 183 1.73 -15.22 -18.42
N THR A 184 3.04 -15.37 -18.23
CA THR A 184 4.14 -14.60 -18.85
C THR A 184 4.18 -13.09 -18.57
N LYS A 185 5.41 -12.61 -18.35
CA LYS A 185 5.77 -11.20 -18.25
C LYS A 185 5.44 -10.47 -19.56
N HIS A 186 4.31 -9.78 -19.60
CA HIS A 186 4.24 -8.55 -20.39
C HIS A 186 5.02 -7.45 -19.65
N GLU A 187 5.35 -6.36 -20.35
CA GLU A 187 6.19 -5.29 -19.82
C GLU A 187 5.62 -4.72 -18.51
N PRO A 188 6.49 -4.30 -17.56
CA PRO A 188 6.03 -3.73 -16.30
C PRO A 188 5.37 -2.37 -16.55
N ASP A 189 4.05 -2.36 -16.67
CA ASP A 189 3.28 -1.17 -16.33
C ASP A 189 3.62 -0.82 -14.87
N LEU A 190 4.13 0.39 -14.65
CA LEU A 190 4.67 0.89 -13.38
C LEU A 190 3.60 1.07 -12.27
N SER A 191 2.47 0.38 -12.39
CA SER A 191 1.31 0.40 -11.50
C SER A 191 0.82 -1.00 -11.14
N ASP A 192 1.36 -2.08 -11.73
CA ASP A 192 0.88 -3.45 -11.52
C ASP A 192 1.47 -4.15 -10.27
N HIS A 193 1.33 -3.50 -9.11
CA HIS A 193 1.54 -4.14 -7.80
C HIS A 193 0.32 -5.00 -7.38
N THR A 194 -0.54 -5.44 -8.32
CA THR A 194 -1.87 -6.01 -8.04
C THR A 194 -1.88 -7.46 -7.56
N HIS A 195 -0.78 -7.95 -7.00
CA HIS A 195 -0.76 -9.22 -6.28
C HIS A 195 -1.46 -9.05 -4.91
N GLU A 196 -2.80 -9.20 -4.91
CA GLU A 196 -3.64 -9.13 -3.70
C GLU A 196 -3.15 -10.01 -2.54
N VAL A 197 -2.46 -11.11 -2.87
CA VAL A 197 -1.83 -12.07 -1.97
C VAL A 197 -0.40 -12.31 -2.47
N PRO A 198 0.62 -12.34 -1.59
CA PRO A 198 2.00 -12.58 -1.99
C PRO A 198 2.18 -13.97 -2.62
N PRO A 199 3.03 -14.11 -3.66
CA PRO A 199 3.25 -15.39 -4.32
C PRO A 199 3.83 -16.44 -3.37
N GLY A 200 3.41 -17.69 -3.57
CA GLY A 200 3.90 -18.85 -2.85
C GLY A 200 5.19 -19.42 -3.46
N PRO A 201 5.61 -20.63 -3.03
CA PRO A 201 6.83 -21.25 -3.54
C PRO A 201 6.72 -21.61 -5.03
N GLU A 202 7.72 -21.20 -5.83
CA GLU A 202 7.89 -21.63 -7.22
C GLU A 202 8.34 -23.09 -7.33
N THR A 203 9.12 -23.55 -6.33
CA THR A 203 9.74 -24.88 -6.29
C THR A 203 9.17 -25.73 -5.17
N ALA A 204 9.03 -27.04 -5.43
CA ALA A 204 8.51 -28.00 -4.46
C ALA A 204 9.26 -27.96 -3.11
N LEU A 205 8.51 -27.93 -2.01
CA LEU A 205 9.07 -27.90 -0.66
C LEU A 205 9.65 -29.29 -0.31
N PRO A 206 10.95 -29.39 0.02
CA PRO A 206 11.55 -30.66 0.39
C PRO A 206 11.12 -31.10 1.80
N PRO A 207 10.99 -32.42 2.06
CA PRO A 207 10.74 -32.91 3.42
C PRO A 207 11.81 -32.44 4.41
N VAL A 208 11.41 -32.11 5.64
CA VAL A 208 12.26 -31.52 6.69
C VAL A 208 13.46 -32.41 7.02
N LYS A 209 13.28 -33.74 6.93
CA LYS A 209 14.35 -34.75 7.10
C LYS A 209 15.49 -34.65 6.09
N LYS A 210 15.32 -33.91 4.98
CA LYS A 210 16.40 -33.58 4.03
C LYS A 210 17.17 -32.31 4.41
N LEU A 211 16.60 -31.47 5.28
CA LEU A 211 17.17 -30.20 5.73
C LEU A 211 17.91 -30.34 7.07
N SER A 212 17.43 -31.22 7.95
CA SER A 212 18.02 -31.54 9.25
C SER A 212 18.06 -33.04 9.49
N ALA A 213 19.17 -33.54 10.03
CA ALA A 213 19.28 -34.91 10.54
C ALA A 213 18.69 -35.06 11.96
N SER A 214 18.61 -33.96 12.71
CA SER A 214 17.96 -33.90 14.03
C SER A 214 16.45 -33.70 13.88
N GLU A 215 15.68 -34.28 14.79
CA GLU A 215 14.22 -34.09 14.82
C GLU A 215 13.85 -32.60 15.03
N PRO A 216 12.72 -32.13 14.44
CA PRO A 216 12.26 -30.75 14.63
C PRO A 216 11.91 -30.48 16.10
N SER A 217 12.26 -29.29 16.61
CA SER A 217 11.92 -28.89 17.99
C SER A 217 10.40 -28.83 18.20
N PRO A 218 9.88 -29.30 19.35
CA PRO A 218 8.46 -29.15 19.68
C PRO A 218 8.01 -27.67 19.80
N LEU A 219 8.96 -26.75 20.00
CA LEU A 219 8.68 -25.31 20.14
C LEU A 219 8.47 -24.58 18.80
N LEU A 220 8.57 -25.27 17.65
CA LEU A 220 8.45 -24.62 16.32
C LEU A 220 7.11 -23.91 16.10
N ALA A 221 6.03 -24.39 16.72
CA ALA A 221 4.73 -23.70 16.72
C ALA A 221 4.79 -22.34 17.46
N ILE A 222 5.51 -22.26 18.59
CA ILE A 222 5.71 -21.02 19.34
C ILE A 222 6.65 -20.08 18.59
N HIS A 223 7.73 -20.63 18.03
CA HIS A 223 8.66 -19.87 17.18
C HIS A 223 7.97 -19.28 15.94
N LEU A 224 6.97 -19.97 15.38
CA LEU A 224 6.16 -19.46 14.28
C LEU A 224 5.35 -18.21 14.69
N VAL A 225 4.83 -18.15 15.92
CA VAL A 225 4.11 -16.95 16.42
C VAL A 225 5.03 -15.73 16.46
N ASP A 226 6.25 -15.87 16.98
CA ASP A 226 7.27 -14.79 17.01
C ASP A 226 7.63 -14.31 15.60
N ILE A 227 7.84 -15.25 14.68
CA ILE A 227 8.20 -14.97 13.29
C ILE A 227 7.04 -14.29 12.54
N LEU A 228 5.81 -14.79 12.68
CA LEU A 228 4.62 -14.17 12.09
C LEU A 228 4.35 -12.77 12.67
N TYR A 229 4.54 -12.56 13.98
CA TYR A 229 4.42 -11.24 14.60
C TYR A 229 5.42 -10.27 13.95
N SER A 230 6.69 -10.67 13.82
CA SER A 230 7.72 -9.82 13.21
C SER A 230 7.42 -9.48 11.74
N TYR A 231 6.90 -10.43 10.96
CA TYR A 231 6.46 -10.21 9.57
C TYR A 231 5.27 -9.23 9.49
N CYS A 232 4.23 -9.44 10.31
CA CYS A 232 3.06 -8.57 10.35
C CYS A 232 3.41 -7.16 10.80
N PHE A 233 4.27 -7.04 11.82
CA PHE A 233 4.80 -5.76 12.31
C PHE A 233 5.52 -5.00 11.19
N THR A 234 6.45 -5.66 10.47
CA THR A 234 7.17 -5.03 9.36
C THR A 234 6.21 -4.60 8.25
N LEU A 235 5.31 -5.46 7.78
CA LEU A 235 4.37 -5.04 6.72
C LEU A 235 3.44 -3.90 7.14
N ARG A 236 3.02 -3.85 8.41
CA ARG A 236 2.26 -2.72 8.96
C ARG A 236 3.08 -1.44 9.04
N LEU A 237 4.39 -1.52 9.27
CA LEU A 237 5.31 -0.39 9.32
C LEU A 237 5.56 0.22 7.92
N TYR A 238 5.78 -0.61 6.91
CA TYR A 238 6.04 -0.17 5.53
C TYR A 238 4.77 -0.05 4.66
N ASN A 239 3.57 -0.06 5.26
CA ASN A 239 2.29 0.02 4.54
C ASN A 239 2.20 -1.01 3.37
N GLY A 240 2.65 -2.24 3.63
CA GLY A 240 2.72 -3.33 2.65
C GLY A 240 3.98 -3.35 1.76
N ASP A 241 4.64 -2.21 1.54
CA ASP A 241 5.77 -2.07 0.61
C ASP A 241 7.13 -2.18 1.32
N TRP A 242 7.49 -3.40 1.69
CA TRP A 242 8.83 -3.70 2.21
C TRP A 242 9.93 -3.63 1.14
N GLU A 243 9.58 -3.62 -0.15
CA GLU A 243 10.53 -3.56 -1.26
C GLU A 243 11.16 -2.17 -1.42
N SER A 244 10.53 -1.13 -0.86
CA SER A 244 11.06 0.24 -0.78
C SER A 244 12.39 0.38 -0.01
N ASP A 245 12.57 -0.35 1.10
CA ASP A 245 13.85 -0.53 1.79
C ASP A 245 13.97 -1.98 2.32
N PRO A 246 14.52 -2.90 1.51
CA PRO A 246 14.62 -4.31 1.90
C PRO A 246 15.64 -4.57 3.00
N VAL A 247 16.62 -3.67 3.20
CA VAL A 247 17.62 -3.79 4.26
C VAL A 247 17.01 -3.42 5.60
N ASP A 248 16.36 -2.26 5.70
CA ASP A 248 15.73 -1.80 6.93
C ASP A 248 14.53 -2.70 7.29
N SER A 249 13.69 -3.08 6.31
CA SER A 249 12.60 -4.04 6.51
C SER A 249 13.08 -5.36 7.14
N ALA A 250 14.17 -5.91 6.62
CA ALA A 250 14.78 -7.12 7.15
C ALA A 250 15.45 -6.91 8.53
N MET A 251 15.94 -5.71 8.82
CA MET A 251 16.46 -5.35 10.15
C MET A 251 15.34 -5.14 11.18
N VAL A 252 14.18 -4.60 10.79
CA VAL A 252 12.97 -4.50 11.64
C VAL A 252 12.51 -5.90 12.07
N VAL A 253 12.46 -6.87 11.14
CA VAL A 253 12.18 -8.28 11.47
C VAL A 253 13.16 -8.80 12.53
N LEU A 254 14.47 -8.56 12.37
CA LEU A 254 15.48 -8.99 13.34
C LEU A 254 15.41 -8.25 14.68
N ASN A 255 14.94 -7.00 14.71
CA ASN A 255 14.80 -6.24 15.95
C ASN A 255 13.55 -6.68 16.76
N ILE A 256 12.47 -7.09 16.09
CA ILE A 256 11.22 -7.50 16.72
C ILE A 256 11.21 -8.99 17.12
N SER A 257 11.83 -9.86 16.32
CA SER A 257 11.82 -11.31 16.52
C SER A 257 12.88 -11.78 17.53
N LEU A 258 12.43 -12.40 18.63
CA LEU A 258 13.30 -13.08 19.59
C LEU A 258 14.05 -14.24 18.92
N VAL A 259 13.36 -14.97 18.04
CA VAL A 259 13.86 -16.20 17.41
C VAL A 259 14.86 -15.91 16.29
N LEU A 260 14.64 -14.88 15.47
CA LEU A 260 15.51 -14.52 14.34
C LEU A 260 16.63 -13.56 14.75
N GLY A 261 16.32 -12.57 15.59
CA GLY A 261 17.26 -11.54 16.04
C GLY A 261 18.25 -12.01 17.08
N GLN A 262 17.74 -12.48 18.22
CA GLN A 262 18.52 -12.85 19.40
C GLN A 262 18.85 -14.35 19.47
N SER A 263 18.29 -15.16 18.56
CA SER A 263 18.36 -16.63 18.61
C SER A 263 17.79 -17.24 19.89
N GLY A 264 16.82 -16.57 20.51
CA GLY A 264 16.07 -17.10 21.64
C GLY A 264 15.20 -18.30 21.27
N GLN A 265 14.70 -18.99 22.29
CA GLN A 265 13.89 -20.20 22.19
C GLN A 265 12.65 -20.08 23.09
N PRO A 266 11.70 -19.18 22.77
CA PRO A 266 10.54 -18.95 23.61
C PRO A 266 9.71 -20.23 23.75
N GLU A 267 9.39 -20.59 24.99
CA GLU A 267 8.68 -21.82 25.31
C GLU A 267 7.16 -21.62 25.29
N THR A 268 6.68 -20.38 25.40
CA THR A 268 5.25 -20.05 25.48
C THR A 268 4.86 -18.87 24.58
N VAL A 269 3.59 -18.82 24.19
CA VAL A 269 3.02 -17.65 23.49
C VAL A 269 3.12 -16.40 24.37
N SER A 270 2.90 -16.51 25.68
CA SER A 270 2.98 -15.37 26.61
C SER A 270 4.39 -14.74 26.65
N GLU A 271 5.45 -15.55 26.57
CA GLU A 271 6.84 -15.08 26.45
C GLU A 271 7.10 -14.31 25.15
N VAL A 272 6.64 -14.85 24.01
CA VAL A 272 6.71 -14.16 22.70
C VAL A 272 6.01 -12.80 22.78
N LEU A 273 4.77 -12.78 23.28
CA LEU A 273 3.98 -11.55 23.41
C LEU A 273 4.65 -10.53 24.32
N SER A 274 5.20 -10.95 25.45
CA SER A 274 5.93 -10.08 26.36
C SER A 274 7.13 -9.42 25.66
N TYR A 275 7.95 -10.22 24.96
CA TYR A 275 9.13 -9.73 24.25
C TYR A 275 8.74 -8.80 23.09
N CYS A 276 7.84 -9.21 22.21
CA CYS A 276 7.43 -8.42 21.05
C CYS A 276 6.76 -7.10 21.44
N LEU A 277 5.95 -7.08 22.52
CA LEU A 277 5.37 -5.84 23.05
C LEU A 277 6.41 -4.96 23.76
N GLU A 278 7.48 -5.53 24.34
CA GLU A 278 8.63 -4.75 24.83
C GLU A 278 9.40 -4.11 23.68
N GLN A 279 9.72 -4.85 22.62
CA GLN A 279 10.41 -4.30 21.44
C GLN A 279 9.56 -3.20 20.76
N THR A 280 8.24 -3.37 20.68
CA THR A 280 7.30 -2.34 20.18
C THR A 280 7.35 -1.04 21.00
N ARG A 281 7.83 -1.07 22.25
CA ARG A 281 8.01 0.11 23.12
C ARG A 281 9.44 0.66 23.12
N SER A 282 10.36 0.03 22.39
CA SER A 282 11.75 0.48 22.30
C SER A 282 11.87 1.88 21.67
N PRO A 283 12.97 2.61 21.91
CA PRO A 283 13.18 3.95 21.31
C PRO A 283 13.10 3.98 19.78
N ALA A 284 13.41 2.86 19.10
CA ALA A 284 13.30 2.71 17.66
C ALA A 284 11.85 2.76 17.15
N PHE A 285 10.90 2.24 17.94
CA PHE A 285 9.52 2.01 17.51
C PHE A 285 8.47 2.83 18.29
N ARG A 286 8.90 3.67 19.25
CA ARG A 286 8.05 4.51 20.13
C ARG A 286 7.00 5.36 19.41
N HIS A 287 7.21 5.68 18.14
CA HIS A 287 6.35 6.56 17.33
C HIS A 287 5.19 5.82 16.63
N ILE A 288 5.20 4.48 16.59
CA ILE A 288 4.31 3.65 15.75
C ILE A 288 2.99 3.28 16.48
N GLY A 289 2.59 4.03 17.51
CA GLY A 289 1.35 3.77 18.28
C GLY A 289 1.48 2.76 19.44
N GLY A 290 2.70 2.27 19.70
CA GLY A 290 3.06 1.58 20.95
C GLY A 290 2.22 0.33 21.27
N SER A 291 1.68 0.25 22.49
CA SER A 291 1.04 -0.99 22.98
C SER A 291 -0.23 -1.37 22.22
N GLU A 292 -1.00 -0.40 21.72
CA GLU A 292 -2.25 -0.68 21.01
C GLU A 292 -1.96 -1.19 19.59
N PHE A 293 -0.95 -0.62 18.92
CA PHE A 293 -0.42 -1.14 17.66
C PHE A 293 0.08 -2.58 17.82
N GLY A 294 0.97 -2.85 18.78
CA GLY A 294 1.52 -4.19 19.01
C GLY A 294 0.46 -5.24 19.38
N LEU A 295 -0.58 -4.85 20.13
CA LEU A 295 -1.72 -5.73 20.39
C LEU A 295 -2.61 -5.95 19.15
N GLY A 296 -2.63 -5.00 18.20
CA GLY A 296 -3.28 -5.16 16.89
C GLY A 296 -2.57 -6.19 16.01
N ILE A 297 -1.24 -6.23 16.02
CA ILE A 297 -0.44 -7.24 15.29
C ILE A 297 -0.82 -8.68 15.69
N LEU A 298 -1.30 -8.90 16.92
CA LEU A 298 -1.77 -10.21 17.36
C LEU A 298 -3.09 -10.66 16.69
N ASP A 299 -3.93 -9.72 16.23
CA ASP A 299 -5.06 -10.07 15.36
C ASP A 299 -4.55 -10.51 13.99
N ASP A 300 -3.54 -9.84 13.44
CA ASP A 300 -2.94 -10.20 12.15
C ASP A 300 -2.34 -11.62 12.19
N VAL A 301 -1.59 -11.94 13.25
CA VAL A 301 -1.05 -13.29 13.47
C VAL A 301 -2.17 -14.33 13.62
N ALA A 302 -3.24 -14.03 14.37
CA ALA A 302 -4.37 -14.94 14.52
C ALA A 302 -5.15 -15.15 13.20
N ASN A 303 -5.29 -14.10 12.39
CA ASN A 303 -5.90 -14.18 11.06
C ASN A 303 -5.04 -15.02 10.10
N LEU A 304 -3.72 -14.82 10.05
CA LEU A 304 -2.80 -15.64 9.26
C LEU A 304 -2.85 -17.13 9.66
N LEU A 305 -2.81 -17.43 10.96
CA LEU A 305 -2.97 -18.79 11.46
C LEU A 305 -4.33 -19.40 11.07
N SER A 306 -5.38 -18.58 10.97
CA SER A 306 -6.72 -19.00 10.54
C SER A 306 -6.85 -19.27 9.04
N LEU A 307 -5.88 -18.85 8.20
CA LEU A 307 -5.79 -19.25 6.79
C LEU A 307 -5.25 -20.67 6.61
N GLY A 308 -4.65 -21.25 7.65
CA GLY A 308 -4.05 -22.59 7.60
C GLY A 308 -2.71 -22.64 6.86
N GLY A 309 -2.23 -23.86 6.62
CA GLY A 309 -0.85 -24.12 6.18
C GLY A 309 -0.45 -23.38 4.89
N ASP A 310 -1.34 -23.31 3.90
CA ASP A 310 -1.02 -22.71 2.60
C ASP A 310 -0.87 -21.18 2.69
N GLY A 311 -1.73 -20.51 3.46
CA GLY A 311 -1.58 -19.08 3.75
C GLY A 311 -0.32 -18.78 4.57
N LEU A 312 0.00 -19.64 5.55
CA LEU A 312 1.23 -19.54 6.34
C LEU A 312 2.49 -19.74 5.48
N ILE A 313 2.45 -20.64 4.50
CA ILE A 313 3.54 -20.84 3.54
C ILE A 313 3.71 -19.60 2.65
N CYS A 314 2.63 -18.97 2.17
CA CYS A 314 2.75 -17.70 1.43
C CYS A 314 3.38 -16.58 2.29
N ALA A 315 2.96 -16.42 3.55
CA ALA A 315 3.56 -15.45 4.48
C ALA A 315 5.05 -15.71 4.73
N LEU A 316 5.44 -16.97 4.97
CA LEU A 316 6.84 -17.35 5.17
C LEU A 316 7.67 -17.23 3.88
N CYS A 317 7.08 -17.47 2.71
CA CYS A 317 7.74 -17.28 1.41
C CYS A 317 8.02 -15.80 1.14
N ASP A 318 7.10 -14.92 1.53
CA ASP A 318 7.24 -13.47 1.42
C ASP A 318 8.31 -12.93 2.38
N LEU A 319 8.27 -13.33 3.66
CA LEU A 319 9.34 -13.07 4.60
C LEU A 319 10.70 -13.60 4.11
N HIS A 320 10.72 -14.76 3.42
CA HIS A 320 11.94 -15.31 2.83
C HIS A 320 12.50 -14.45 1.69
N ARG A 321 11.62 -13.83 0.86
CA ARG A 321 12.02 -12.84 -0.15
C ARG A 321 12.59 -11.59 0.50
N MET A 322 11.90 -11.02 1.49
CA MET A 322 12.35 -9.85 2.26
C MET A 322 13.76 -10.05 2.84
N LEU A 323 14.00 -11.14 3.57
CA LEU A 323 15.31 -11.47 4.13
C LEU A 323 16.39 -11.70 3.06
N LYS A 324 16.02 -12.24 1.88
CA LYS A 324 16.94 -12.43 0.74
C LYS A 324 17.31 -11.13 0.05
N ALA A 325 16.36 -10.19 -0.11
CA ALA A 325 16.54 -8.90 -0.76
C ALA A 325 17.51 -8.02 0.04
N GLY A 326 17.25 -7.80 1.34
CA GLY A 326 18.19 -7.09 2.23
C GLY A 326 19.56 -7.77 2.30
N LEU A 327 19.62 -9.11 2.29
CA LEU A 327 20.89 -9.86 2.19
C LEU A 327 21.57 -9.72 0.80
N GLY A 328 20.83 -9.34 -0.24
CA GLY A 328 21.32 -9.01 -1.57
C GLY A 328 22.05 -7.68 -1.58
N GLU A 329 21.39 -6.62 -1.15
CA GLU A 329 21.95 -5.25 -1.05
C GLU A 329 23.14 -5.16 -0.08
N ILE A 330 23.07 -5.89 1.04
CA ILE A 330 24.21 -6.00 1.96
C ILE A 330 25.46 -6.62 1.28
N LYS A 331 25.35 -7.28 0.12
CA LYS A 331 26.49 -7.78 -0.67
C LYS A 331 26.99 -6.82 -1.76
N THR A 332 26.17 -5.89 -2.25
CA THR A 332 26.53 -5.04 -3.42
C THR A 332 27.43 -3.88 -3.03
N GLU A 333 27.23 -3.27 -1.85
CA GLU A 333 28.10 -2.18 -1.42
C GLU A 333 29.50 -2.68 -1.02
N LYS A 334 30.52 -1.92 -1.44
CA LYS A 334 31.93 -2.33 -1.38
C LYS A 334 32.59 -2.13 0.00
N ALA A 335 31.95 -1.41 0.91
CA ALA A 335 32.48 -1.08 2.22
C ALA A 335 32.33 -2.24 3.23
N ARG A 336 33.44 -2.88 3.59
CA ARG A 336 33.48 -3.86 4.68
C ARG A 336 33.70 -3.18 6.03
N ASN A 337 32.71 -3.28 6.92
CA ASN A 337 32.88 -3.04 8.35
C ASN A 337 32.44 -4.28 9.16
N VAL A 338 32.72 -4.29 10.47
CA VAL A 338 32.41 -5.42 11.36
C VAL A 338 30.90 -5.60 11.49
N THR A 339 30.17 -4.51 11.74
CA THR A 339 28.70 -4.48 11.91
C THR A 339 27.95 -5.11 10.74
N ARG A 340 28.32 -4.77 9.49
CA ARG A 340 27.75 -5.35 8.26
C ARG A 340 28.02 -6.85 8.16
N THR A 341 29.18 -7.30 8.62
CA THR A 341 29.53 -8.73 8.62
C THR A 341 28.66 -9.50 9.60
N GLU A 342 28.36 -8.92 10.76
CA GLU A 342 27.41 -9.46 11.75
C GLU A 342 25.97 -9.46 11.23
N MET A 343 25.47 -8.34 10.70
CA MET A 343 24.14 -8.20 10.08
C MET A 343 23.93 -9.26 8.97
N LYS A 344 24.91 -9.41 8.08
CA LYS A 344 24.93 -10.44 7.03
C LYS A 344 24.88 -11.86 7.59
N GLY A 345 25.51 -12.10 8.74
CA GLY A 345 25.45 -13.37 9.47
C GLY A 345 24.06 -13.64 10.03
N LYS A 346 23.48 -12.66 10.73
CA LYS A 346 22.12 -12.71 11.30
C LYS A 346 21.07 -12.94 10.21
N LEU A 347 21.04 -12.14 9.15
CA LEU A 347 20.12 -12.30 8.02
C LEU A 347 20.24 -13.66 7.34
N LYS A 348 21.45 -14.17 7.13
CA LYS A 348 21.66 -15.51 6.56
C LYS A 348 21.20 -16.63 7.50
N SER A 349 21.25 -16.42 8.82
CA SER A 349 20.69 -17.36 9.80
C SER A 349 19.17 -17.34 9.77
N ALA A 350 18.57 -16.14 9.76
CA ALA A 350 17.13 -15.93 9.70
C ALA A 350 16.52 -16.49 8.40
N GLU A 351 17.10 -16.17 7.24
CA GLU A 351 16.71 -16.68 5.92
C GLU A 351 16.60 -18.21 5.89
N ARG A 352 17.59 -18.90 6.47
CA ARG A 352 17.60 -20.36 6.60
C ARG A 352 16.56 -20.89 7.58
N LYS A 353 16.35 -20.20 8.71
CA LYS A 353 15.37 -20.60 9.72
C LYS A 353 13.94 -20.44 9.21
N VAL A 354 13.63 -19.35 8.50
CA VAL A 354 12.35 -19.13 7.82
C VAL A 354 12.12 -20.18 6.73
N TYR A 355 13.12 -20.49 5.90
CA TYR A 355 13.01 -21.56 4.89
C TYR A 355 12.74 -22.95 5.50
N PHE A 356 13.46 -23.29 6.59
CA PHE A 356 13.23 -24.53 7.33
C PHE A 356 11.80 -24.57 7.89
N LEU A 357 11.33 -23.47 8.48
CA LEU A 357 9.99 -23.36 9.06
C LEU A 357 8.90 -23.49 7.99
N MET A 358 9.08 -22.90 6.80
CA MET A 358 8.18 -23.05 5.65
C MET A 358 8.03 -24.52 5.24
N CYS A 359 9.13 -25.28 5.18
CA CYS A 359 9.10 -26.71 4.90
C CYS A 359 8.45 -27.52 6.04
N TRP A 360 8.64 -27.09 7.29
CA TRP A 360 8.01 -27.72 8.46
C TRP A 360 6.50 -27.49 8.54
N VAL A 361 6.03 -26.26 8.26
CA VAL A 361 4.60 -25.91 8.18
C VAL A 361 3.89 -26.78 7.13
N HIS A 362 4.53 -27.01 5.98
CA HIS A 362 4.00 -27.87 4.91
C HIS A 362 3.83 -29.34 5.33
N GLU A 363 4.61 -29.84 6.30
CA GLU A 363 4.47 -31.20 6.84
C GLU A 363 3.41 -31.33 7.96
N GLN A 364 2.81 -30.23 8.47
CA GLN A 364 1.85 -30.31 9.58
C GLN A 364 0.40 -30.47 9.11
N PRO A 365 -0.47 -31.10 9.93
CA PRO A 365 -1.93 -31.11 9.73
C PRO A 365 -2.51 -29.69 9.72
N GLN A 366 -3.58 -29.47 8.94
CA GLN A 366 -4.22 -28.15 8.83
C GLN A 366 -4.92 -27.72 10.12
N GLU A 367 -5.39 -28.67 10.93
CA GLU A 367 -6.13 -28.46 12.18
C GLU A 367 -5.25 -27.86 13.30
N THR A 368 -3.92 -28.01 13.20
CA THR A 368 -2.95 -27.47 14.18
C THR A 368 -3.05 -25.94 14.29
N TRP A 369 -3.31 -25.25 13.19
CA TRP A 369 -3.20 -23.79 13.12
C TRP A 369 -4.37 -23.06 13.78
N SER A 370 -5.59 -23.58 13.66
CA SER A 370 -6.78 -23.00 14.31
C SER A 370 -6.66 -23.06 15.84
N SER A 371 -6.05 -24.12 16.38
CA SER A 371 -5.78 -24.24 17.82
C SER A 371 -4.75 -23.20 18.29
N LEU A 372 -3.69 -22.99 17.51
CA LEU A 372 -2.66 -21.98 17.80
C LEU A 372 -3.21 -20.54 17.70
N ALA A 373 -4.08 -20.26 16.72
CA ALA A 373 -4.79 -18.98 16.62
C ALA A 373 -5.63 -18.68 17.88
N GLY A 374 -6.35 -19.69 18.39
CA GLY A 374 -7.10 -19.58 19.63
C GLY A 374 -6.23 -19.26 20.85
N LEU A 375 -5.03 -19.85 20.94
CA LEU A 375 -4.07 -19.56 22.01
C LEU A 375 -3.53 -18.12 21.93
N VAL A 376 -3.18 -17.65 20.73
CA VAL A 376 -2.71 -16.26 20.51
C VAL A 376 -3.77 -15.24 20.93
N LEU A 377 -5.04 -15.47 20.57
CA LEU A 377 -6.15 -14.60 20.98
C LEU A 377 -6.43 -14.68 22.48
N ALA A 378 -6.29 -15.85 23.11
CA ALA A 378 -6.47 -16.00 24.56
C ALA A 378 -5.41 -15.21 25.35
N GLU A 379 -4.13 -15.34 24.98
CA GLU A 379 -3.02 -14.61 25.62
C GLU A 379 -3.10 -13.10 25.38
N LYS A 380 -3.51 -12.67 24.17
CA LYS A 380 -3.84 -11.26 23.87
C LYS A 380 -4.89 -10.73 24.84
N ASN A 381 -6.01 -11.44 24.98
CA ASN A 381 -7.12 -11.02 25.83
C ASN A 381 -6.73 -11.00 27.32
N ALA A 382 -5.94 -11.95 27.79
CA ALA A 382 -5.37 -11.95 29.14
C ALA A 382 -4.47 -10.72 29.38
N THR A 383 -3.60 -10.40 28.42
CA THR A 383 -2.72 -9.22 28.44
C THR A 383 -3.52 -7.91 28.47
N MET A 384 -4.56 -7.80 27.63
CA MET A 384 -5.49 -6.66 27.63
C MET A 384 -6.22 -6.50 28.97
N GLY A 385 -6.68 -7.61 29.57
CA GLY A 385 -7.34 -7.60 30.88
C GLY A 385 -6.42 -7.10 32.00
N TYR A 386 -5.14 -7.50 31.98
CA TYR A 386 -4.14 -7.02 32.92
C TYR A 386 -3.88 -5.50 32.79
N ILE A 387 -3.69 -5.02 31.56
CA ILE A 387 -3.49 -3.58 31.27
C ILE A 387 -4.74 -2.77 31.64
N GLY A 388 -5.93 -3.28 31.35
CA GLY A 388 -7.20 -2.67 31.74
C GLY A 388 -7.36 -2.54 33.25
N ASN A 389 -7.00 -3.58 34.01
CA ASN A 389 -7.01 -3.55 35.47
C ASN A 389 -5.98 -2.57 36.05
N MET A 390 -4.78 -2.45 35.46
CA MET A 390 -3.80 -1.42 35.84
C MET A 390 -4.36 0.00 35.64
N LYS A 391 -4.94 0.30 34.47
CA LYS A 391 -5.59 1.60 34.20
C LYS A 391 -6.76 1.85 35.16
N GLY A 392 -7.59 0.84 35.45
CA GLY A 392 -8.74 0.92 36.37
C GLY A 392 -8.37 1.06 37.86
N SER A 393 -7.18 0.63 38.27
CA SER A 393 -6.68 0.79 39.65
C SER A 393 -6.23 2.22 39.95
N TRP A 394 -6.05 3.08 38.95
CA TRP A 394 -5.55 4.45 39.12
C TRP A 394 -6.70 5.43 39.41
N LYS A 395 -7.23 5.38 40.63
CA LYS A 395 -8.09 6.48 41.13
C LYS A 395 -7.22 7.70 41.42
N PRO A 396 -7.53 8.89 40.87
CA PRO A 396 -6.82 10.11 41.23
C PRO A 396 -7.13 10.44 42.69
N GLN A 397 -6.16 10.18 43.56
CA GLN A 397 -6.23 10.55 44.96
C GLN A 397 -6.25 12.08 45.03
N LYS A 398 -7.35 12.66 45.54
CA LYS A 398 -7.45 14.12 45.73
C LYS A 398 -6.24 14.59 46.54
N LYS A 399 -5.41 15.45 45.95
CA LYS A 399 -4.28 16.07 46.66
C LYS A 399 -4.83 16.92 47.79
N GLU A 400 -4.57 16.51 49.03
CA GLU A 400 -4.39 17.48 50.11
C GLU A 400 -3.04 18.17 49.91
N ASP A 401 -3.00 19.49 50.10
CA ASP A 401 -1.79 20.28 49.94
C ASP A 401 -0.74 19.93 51.01
N LYS A 402 0.30 19.21 50.59
CA LYS A 402 1.57 19.12 51.32
C LYS A 402 2.72 19.53 50.43
N LYS A 403 3.21 20.75 50.65
CA LYS A 403 4.50 21.23 50.12
C LYS A 403 5.61 20.28 50.59
N GLY A 404 6.39 19.72 49.67
CA GLY A 404 7.58 18.95 50.05
C GLY A 404 8.23 18.15 48.92
N LYS A 405 9.33 18.70 48.37
CA LYS A 405 10.35 18.05 47.53
C LYS A 405 9.89 17.40 46.21
N VAL A 406 10.27 18.05 45.11
CA VAL A 406 10.42 17.40 43.80
C VAL A 406 11.60 16.41 43.90
N ILE A 407 11.39 15.16 43.50
CA ILE A 407 12.42 14.13 43.35
C ILE A 407 12.29 13.53 41.96
N ILE A 408 12.65 14.32 40.96
CA ILE A 408 13.02 13.87 39.61
C ILE A 408 14.16 14.79 39.17
N GLU A 409 15.36 14.25 39.04
CA GLU A 409 16.43 14.87 38.26
C GLU A 409 16.36 14.24 36.87
N GLU A 410 16.30 15.06 35.83
CA GLU A 410 16.49 14.59 34.46
C GLU A 410 17.98 14.26 34.27
N VAL A 411 18.27 13.04 33.83
CA VAL A 411 19.62 12.65 33.41
C VAL A 411 19.77 13.04 31.93
N LEU A 412 20.63 14.02 31.67
CA LEU A 412 21.14 14.38 30.35
C LEU A 412 22.12 13.33 29.83
#